data_AF-G4T1I4-F1
#
_entry.id   AF-G4T1I4-F1
#
_cell.length_a   1.000
_cell.length_b   1.000
_cell.length_c   1.000
_cell.angle_alpha   90.00
_cell.angle_beta   90.00
_cell.angle_gamma   90.00
#
_symmetry.space_group_name_H-M   'P 1'
#
loop_
_entity.id
_entity.type
_entity.pdbx_description
1 polymer ?
#
loop_
_entity_poly.entity_id
_entity_poly.type
_entity_poly.pdbx_seq_one_letter_code
_entity_poly.pdbx_strand_id
1 'polypeptide(L)'
;MAASMLVACSEKTEYEQAVLEDMQEEKDVKDYNLSPETMARCVVDLSSHNMAGVLAFDPKRRAAYRSYTKMLTLSKAENPEEVLNELRGEFGSPKELAEAHANYTESMMNCFASLIMTTEEEAKEAKEAE
;
A
#
# COMPACT_ATOMS: atom_id res chain seq x y z
N MET A 1 -10.79 -30.79 18.30
CA MET A 1 -11.44 -29.72 17.52
C MET A 1 -10.35 -28.97 16.78
N ALA A 2 -10.35 -29.04 15.45
CA ALA A 2 -9.33 -28.44 14.61
C ALA A 2 -9.53 -26.93 14.54
N ALA A 3 -8.63 -26.17 15.16
CA ALA A 3 -8.51 -24.73 14.96
C ALA A 3 -7.61 -24.47 13.75
N SER A 4 -8.13 -24.71 12.55
CA SER A 4 -7.49 -24.26 11.31
C SER A 4 -7.88 -22.79 11.08
N MET A 5 -7.28 -21.88 11.85
CA MET A 5 -7.44 -20.44 11.62
C MET A 5 -6.65 -20.03 10.37
N LEU A 6 -7.35 -19.89 9.25
CA LEU A 6 -7.21 -18.80 8.27
C LEU A 6 -5.80 -18.36 7.83
N VAL A 7 -4.92 -19.27 7.41
CA VAL A 7 -3.60 -18.93 6.79
C VAL A 7 -3.75 -18.43 5.33
N ALA A 8 -4.94 -17.98 4.92
CA ALA A 8 -5.25 -17.69 3.51
C ALA A 8 -5.33 -16.19 3.17
N CYS A 9 -5.26 -15.29 4.16
CA CYS A 9 -5.33 -13.83 3.94
C CYS A 9 -4.27 -13.02 4.68
N SER A 10 -3.23 -13.64 5.26
CA SER A 10 -2.26 -12.91 6.08
C SER A 10 -1.46 -11.89 5.26
N GLU A 11 -1.10 -12.20 4.02
CA GLU A 11 -0.22 -11.33 3.23
C GLU A 11 -0.86 -9.99 2.87
N LYS A 12 -2.17 -9.99 2.55
CA LYS A 12 -2.88 -8.73 2.28
C LYS A 12 -2.96 -7.86 3.54
N THR A 13 -3.22 -8.48 4.69
CA THR A 13 -3.27 -7.78 5.97
C THR A 13 -1.89 -7.24 6.38
N GLU A 14 -0.82 -8.01 6.16
CA GLU A 14 0.55 -7.55 6.37
C GLU A 14 0.90 -6.36 5.46
N TYR A 15 0.46 -6.42 4.19
CA TYR A 15 0.62 -5.30 3.27
C TYR A 15 -0.18 -4.07 3.72
N GLU A 16 -1.44 -4.22 4.09
CA GLU A 16 -2.28 -3.14 4.63
C GLU A 16 -1.65 -2.50 5.87
N GLN A 17 -1.07 -3.31 6.76
CA GLN A 17 -0.39 -2.82 7.96
C GLN A 17 0.89 -2.04 7.62
N ALA A 18 1.70 -2.53 6.67
CA ALA A 18 2.89 -1.81 6.23
C ALA A 18 2.56 -0.47 5.56
N VAL A 19 1.51 -0.42 4.74
CA VAL A 19 1.02 0.83 4.15
C VAL A 19 0.48 1.77 5.24
N LEU A 20 -0.24 1.26 6.23
CA LEU A 20 -0.73 2.09 7.34
C LEU A 20 0.42 2.74 8.12
N GLU A 21 1.48 1.99 8.43
CA GLU A 21 2.66 2.52 9.09
C GLU A 21 3.34 3.61 8.24
N ASP A 22 3.46 3.38 6.93
CA ASP A 22 3.99 4.37 5.99
C ASP A 22 3.14 5.66 6.00
N MET A 23 1.81 5.54 5.95
CA MET A 23 0.90 6.70 5.99
C MET A 23 0.86 7.42 7.35
N GLN A 24 1.20 6.73 8.44
CA GLN A 24 1.34 7.36 9.76
C GLN A 24 2.61 8.20 9.88
N GLU A 25 3.65 7.83 9.13
CA GLU A 25 4.94 8.54 9.08
C GLU A 25 4.95 9.63 7.99
N GLU A 26 4.12 9.51 6.95
CA GLU A 26 4.03 10.47 5.84
C GLU A 26 3.56 11.86 6.31
N LYS A 27 4.38 12.87 6.03
CA LYS A 27 4.17 14.26 6.42
C LYS A 27 2.94 14.86 5.74
N ASP A 28 2.74 14.57 4.46
CA ASP A 28 1.64 15.17 3.69
C ASP A 28 0.27 14.71 4.20
N VAL A 29 0.17 13.47 4.71
CA VAL A 29 -1.07 12.98 5.35
C VAL A 29 -1.47 13.88 6.52
N LYS A 30 -0.49 14.30 7.34
CA LYS A 30 -0.72 15.22 8.46
C LYS A 30 -0.98 16.65 7.99
N ASP A 31 -0.20 17.16 7.04
CA ASP A 31 -0.30 18.55 6.59
C ASP A 31 -1.66 18.84 5.94
N TYR A 32 -2.24 17.87 5.23
CA TYR A 32 -3.58 17.96 4.63
C TYR A 32 -4.70 17.45 5.56
N ASN A 33 -4.40 17.12 6.82
CA ASN A 33 -5.37 16.62 7.81
C ASN A 33 -6.18 15.40 7.30
N LEU A 34 -5.51 14.49 6.59
CA LEU A 34 -6.10 13.25 6.08
C LEU A 34 -6.00 12.14 7.13
N SER A 35 -6.94 11.19 7.11
CA SER A 35 -6.86 9.99 7.96
C SER A 35 -5.83 9.00 7.38
N PRO A 36 -4.82 8.57 8.18
CA PRO A 36 -3.86 7.54 7.75
C PRO A 36 -4.54 6.23 7.35
N GLU A 37 -5.59 5.82 8.05
CA GLU A 37 -6.36 4.60 7.73
C GLU A 37 -7.10 4.73 6.40
N THR A 38 -7.63 5.91 6.10
CA THR A 38 -8.32 6.16 4.83
C THR A 38 -7.34 6.21 3.67
N MET A 39 -6.20 6.88 3.86
CA MET A 39 -5.08 6.87 2.91
C MET A 39 -4.59 5.44 2.64
N ALA A 40 -4.32 4.67 3.69
CA ALA A 40 -3.79 3.31 3.55
C ALA A 40 -4.75 2.39 2.79
N ARG A 41 -6.05 2.46 3.08
CA ARG A 41 -7.07 1.70 2.32
C ARG A 41 -7.10 2.10 0.84
N CYS A 42 -7.06 3.40 0.55
CA CYS A 42 -7.04 3.89 -0.82
C CYS A 42 -5.79 3.40 -1.57
N VAL A 43 -4.61 3.52 -0.95
CA VAL A 43 -3.34 3.11 -1.56
C VAL A 43 -3.30 1.61 -1.80
N VAL A 44 -3.75 0.79 -0.83
CA VAL A 44 -3.84 -0.66 -1.00
C VAL A 44 -4.78 -1.04 -2.14
N ASP A 45 -5.93 -0.37 -2.25
CA ASP A 45 -6.90 -0.64 -3.32
C ASP A 45 -6.31 -0.31 -4.71
N LEU A 46 -5.80 0.91 -4.90
CA LEU A 46 -5.24 1.34 -6.17
C LEU A 46 -4.00 0.54 -6.56
N SER A 47 -3.06 0.36 -5.65
CA SER A 47 -1.82 -0.37 -5.94
C SER A 47 -2.10 -1.84 -6.24
N SER A 48 -3.09 -2.45 -5.56
CA SER A 48 -3.52 -3.83 -5.82
C SER A 48 -4.04 -4.00 -7.25
N HIS A 49 -4.69 -3.01 -7.87
CA HIS A 49 -5.21 -3.19 -9.22
C HIS A 49 -4.13 -3.56 -10.26
N ASN A 50 -2.90 -3.08 -10.07
CA ASN A 50 -1.77 -3.36 -10.96
C ASN A 50 -0.79 -4.44 -10.45
N MET A 51 -1.14 -5.16 -9.38
CA MET A 51 -0.36 -6.30 -8.91
C MET A 51 -0.68 -7.58 -9.70
N ALA A 52 0.28 -8.51 -9.76
CA ALA A 52 0.09 -9.81 -10.39
C ALA A 52 -0.98 -10.67 -9.69
N GLY A 53 -1.71 -11.49 -10.46
CA GLY A 53 -2.84 -12.30 -9.97
C GLY A 53 -4.14 -11.49 -9.92
N VAL A 54 -5.30 -12.15 -10.00
CA VAL A 54 -6.60 -11.47 -10.13
C VAL A 54 -7.35 -11.47 -8.80
N LEU A 55 -7.33 -12.59 -8.08
CA LEU A 55 -8.04 -12.79 -6.83
C LEU A 55 -7.07 -12.79 -5.64
N ALA A 56 -7.53 -12.31 -4.49
CA ALA A 56 -6.70 -12.19 -3.27
C ALA A 56 -6.03 -13.51 -2.85
N PHE A 57 -6.66 -14.65 -3.13
CA PHE A 57 -6.16 -15.98 -2.79
C PHE A 57 -5.24 -16.60 -3.87
N ASP A 58 -5.07 -15.96 -5.03
CA ASP A 58 -4.16 -16.43 -6.06
C ASP A 58 -2.73 -16.47 -5.52
N PRO A 59 -1.95 -17.55 -5.73
CA PRO A 59 -0.57 -17.62 -5.26
C PRO A 59 0.29 -16.45 -5.74
N LYS A 60 0.07 -15.99 -6.98
CA LYS A 60 0.76 -14.81 -7.54
C LYS A 60 0.38 -13.52 -6.82
N ARG A 61 -0.90 -13.38 -6.45
CA ARG A 61 -1.40 -12.21 -5.72
C ARG A 61 -0.84 -12.16 -4.30
N ARG A 62 -0.82 -13.29 -3.60
CA ARG A 62 -0.20 -13.42 -2.28
C ARG A 62 1.30 -13.14 -2.33
N ALA A 63 1.99 -13.60 -3.37
CA ALA A 63 3.40 -13.28 -3.59
C ALA A 63 3.62 -11.78 -3.82
N ALA A 64 2.80 -11.14 -4.65
CA ALA A 64 2.87 -9.71 -4.89
C ALA A 64 2.71 -8.91 -3.57
N TYR A 65 1.73 -9.26 -2.72
CA TYR A 65 1.59 -8.62 -1.42
C TYR A 65 2.85 -8.72 -0.57
N ARG A 66 3.47 -9.90 -0.46
CA ARG A 66 4.73 -10.06 0.30
C ARG A 66 5.86 -9.20 -0.25
N SER A 67 6.04 -9.17 -1.57
CA SER A 67 7.11 -8.41 -2.19
C SER A 67 6.90 -6.90 -2.07
N TYR A 68 5.65 -6.42 -2.13
CA TYR A 68 5.33 -5.02 -1.82
C TYR A 68 5.57 -4.70 -0.33
N THR A 69 5.15 -5.55 0.60
CA THR A 69 5.44 -5.38 2.03
C THR A 69 6.94 -5.30 2.30
N LYS A 70 7.73 -6.21 1.69
CA LYS A 70 9.20 -6.20 1.80
C LYS A 70 9.80 -4.93 1.18
N MET A 71 9.26 -4.44 0.06
CA MET A 71 9.68 -3.19 -0.56
C MET A 71 9.47 -1.98 0.36
N LEU A 72 8.30 -1.86 1.00
CA LEU A 72 7.99 -0.76 1.92
C LEU A 72 8.84 -0.79 3.19
N THR A 73 9.18 -1.99 3.66
CA THR A 73 9.97 -2.19 4.88
C THR A 73 11.48 -2.26 4.63
N LEU A 74 11.94 -2.04 3.39
CA LEU A 74 13.34 -2.14 3.00
C LEU A 74 14.27 -1.25 3.85
N SER A 75 13.85 -0.03 4.16
CA SER A 75 14.61 0.93 4.98
C SER A 75 14.73 0.49 6.44
N LYS A 76 13.83 -0.39 6.91
CA LYS A 76 13.78 -0.94 8.27
C LYS A 76 14.53 -2.28 8.39
N ALA A 77 15.05 -2.82 7.29
CA ALA A 77 15.76 -4.10 7.27
C ALA A 77 17.16 -4.00 7.91
N GLU A 78 17.60 -5.08 8.57
CA GLU A 78 18.94 -5.18 9.14
C GLU A 78 20.04 -5.11 8.06
N ASN A 79 19.77 -5.70 6.88
CA ASN A 79 20.66 -5.64 5.72
C ASN A 79 19.90 -5.20 4.45
N PRO A 80 19.71 -3.88 4.24
CA PRO A 80 18.91 -3.37 3.11
C PRO A 80 19.47 -3.74 1.74
N GLU A 81 20.80 -3.86 1.58
CA GLU A 81 21.39 -4.24 0.28
C GLU A 81 21.04 -5.68 -0.11
N GLU A 82 21.03 -6.59 0.87
CA GLU A 82 20.62 -7.97 0.67
C GLU A 82 19.13 -8.07 0.32
N VAL A 83 18.27 -7.38 1.08
CA VAL A 83 16.82 -7.34 0.81
C VAL A 83 16.53 -6.72 -0.56
N LEU A 84 17.26 -5.69 -0.98
CA LEU A 84 17.12 -5.11 -2.32
C LEU A 84 17.49 -6.12 -3.42
N ASN A 85 18.52 -6.95 -3.21
CA ASN A 85 18.88 -8.00 -4.16
C ASN A 85 17.83 -9.10 -4.23
N GLU A 86 17.23 -9.49 -3.10
CA GLU A 86 16.10 -10.42 -3.07
C GLU A 86 14.89 -9.85 -3.83
N LEU A 87 14.52 -8.60 -3.57
CA LEU A 87 13.41 -7.91 -4.22
C LEU A 87 13.55 -7.90 -5.74
N ARG A 88 14.75 -7.65 -6.27
CA ARG A 88 15.02 -7.71 -7.73
C ARG A 88 14.71 -9.09 -8.32
N GLY A 89 14.96 -10.16 -7.56
CA GLY A 89 14.63 -11.54 -7.96
C GLY A 89 13.14 -11.86 -7.80
N GLU A 90 12.51 -11.43 -6.70
CA GLU A 90 11.09 -11.66 -6.43
C GLU A 90 10.17 -10.96 -7.45
N PHE A 91 10.52 -9.73 -7.85
CA PHE A 91 9.80 -9.00 -8.90
C PHE A 91 10.18 -9.44 -10.32
N GLY A 92 11.22 -10.25 -10.48
CA GLY A 92 11.70 -10.79 -11.76
C GLY A 92 12.90 -10.04 -12.34
N SER A 93 12.93 -8.71 -12.22
CA SER A 93 14.04 -7.88 -12.68
C SER A 93 14.12 -6.54 -11.94
N PRO A 94 15.27 -5.82 -12.02
CA PRO A 94 15.36 -4.46 -11.50
C PRO A 94 14.35 -3.49 -12.14
N LYS A 95 13.95 -3.73 -13.39
CA LYS A 95 12.94 -2.92 -14.09
C LYS A 95 11.56 -3.15 -13.49
N GLU A 96 11.17 -4.40 -13.28
CA GLU A 96 9.87 -4.75 -12.69
C GLU A 96 9.76 -4.29 -11.23
N LEU A 97 10.86 -4.32 -10.47
CA LEU A 97 10.91 -3.70 -9.14
C LEU A 97 10.67 -2.19 -9.19
N ALA A 98 11.31 -1.48 -10.13
CA ALA A 98 11.11 -0.05 -10.30
C ALA A 98 9.66 0.28 -10.74
N GLU A 99 9.07 -0.55 -11.60
CA GLU A 99 7.66 -0.42 -12.00
C GLU A 99 6.70 -0.67 -10.82
N ALA A 100 6.99 -1.64 -9.95
CA ALA A 100 6.21 -1.89 -8.75
C ALA A 100 6.29 -0.73 -7.75
N HIS A 101 7.48 -0.16 -7.56
CA HIS A 101 7.65 1.06 -6.75
C HIS A 101 6.89 2.24 -7.37
N ALA A 102 6.97 2.43 -8.68
CA ALA A 102 6.22 3.48 -9.39
C ALA A 102 4.70 3.31 -9.22
N ASN A 103 4.18 2.09 -9.33
CA ASN A 103 2.76 1.79 -9.07
C ASN A 103 2.33 2.20 -7.65
N TYR A 104 3.16 1.92 -6.64
CA TYR A 104 2.89 2.35 -5.27
C TYR A 104 2.86 3.87 -5.14
N THR A 105 3.88 4.56 -5.65
CA THR A 105 3.97 6.03 -5.60
C THR A 105 2.80 6.69 -6.36
N GLU A 106 2.46 6.20 -7.54
CA GLU A 106 1.33 6.71 -8.32
C GLU A 106 0.00 6.51 -7.58
N SER A 107 -0.20 5.35 -6.96
CA SER A 107 -1.37 5.07 -6.13
C SER A 107 -1.50 6.05 -4.98
N MET A 108 -0.39 6.33 -4.28
CA MET A 108 -0.34 7.32 -3.21
C MET A 108 -0.70 8.73 -3.68
N MET A 109 -0.10 9.20 -4.78
CA MET A 109 -0.40 10.53 -5.33
C MET A 109 -1.85 10.67 -5.78
N ASN A 110 -2.41 9.62 -6.39
CA ASN A 110 -3.82 9.60 -6.80
C ASN A 110 -4.76 9.62 -5.58
N CYS A 111 -4.41 8.92 -4.49
CA CYS A 111 -5.16 8.96 -3.25
C CYS A 111 -5.13 10.34 -2.60
N PHE A 112 -3.98 11.00 -2.56
CA PHE A 112 -3.88 12.39 -2.10
C PHE A 112 -4.80 13.31 -2.90
N ALA A 113 -4.69 13.27 -4.23
CA ALA A 113 -5.51 14.10 -5.11
C ALA A 113 -7.02 13.89 -4.85
N SER A 114 -7.47 12.63 -4.80
CA SER A 114 -8.87 12.30 -4.60
C SER A 114 -9.38 12.70 -3.21
N LEU A 115 -8.61 12.46 -2.15
CA LEU A 115 -9.05 12.68 -0.79
C LEU A 115 -9.03 14.15 -0.39
N ILE A 116 -8.06 14.93 -0.88
CA ILE A 116 -8.02 16.39 -0.70
C ILE A 116 -9.22 17.04 -1.39
N MET A 117 -9.54 16.64 -2.62
CA MET A 117 -10.72 17.16 -3.31
C MET A 117 -12.01 16.83 -2.54
N THR A 118 -12.11 15.62 -2.00
CA THR A 118 -13.30 15.19 -1.24
C THR A 118 -13.47 16.01 0.04
N THR A 119 -12.40 16.20 0.82
CA THR A 119 -12.46 16.99 2.06
C THR A 119 -12.75 18.48 1.80
N GLU A 120 -12.24 19.04 0.69
CA GLU A 120 -12.56 20.42 0.30
C GLU A 120 -14.04 20.60 -0.07
N GLU A 121 -14.63 19.66 -0.81
CA GLU A 121 -16.05 19.71 -1.17
C GLU A 121 -16.96 19.54 0.06
N GLU A 122 -16.67 18.57 0.94
CA GLU A 122 -17.40 18.37 2.20
C GLU A 122 -17.36 19.64 3.09
N ALA A 123 -16.22 20.32 3.13
CA ALA A 123 -16.07 21.56 3.90
C ALA A 123 -16.85 22.75 3.30
N LYS A 124 -17.07 22.78 1.97
CA LYS A 124 -17.92 23.78 1.31
C LYS A 124 -19.39 23.51 1.60
N GLU A 125 -19.83 22.26 1.39
CA GLU A 125 -21.22 21.86 1.64
C GLU A 125 -21.65 22.11 3.09
N ALA A 126 -20.77 21.82 4.06
CA ALA A 126 -21.04 22.08 5.47
C ALA A 126 -21.25 23.57 5.78
N LYS A 127 -20.52 24.47 5.11
CA LYS A 127 -20.66 25.93 5.31
C LYS A 127 -21.89 26.52 4.62
N GLU A 128 -22.35 25.90 3.54
CA GLU A 128 -23.57 26.33 2.83
C GLU A 128 -24.85 25.81 3.49
N ALA A 129 -24.73 24.81 4.38
CA ALA A 129 -25.83 24.26 5.16
C ALA A 129 -26.08 24.98 6.51
N GLU A 130 -25.21 25.93 6.90
CA GLU A 130 -25.36 26.81 8.08
C GLU A 130 -26.07 28.13 7.75
#